data_AF-A0A317Z3P5-F1
#
_entry.id   AF-A0A317Z3P5-F1
#
_cell.length_a   1.000
_cell.length_b   1.000
_cell.length_c   1.000
_cell.angle_alpha   90.00
_cell.angle_beta   90.00
_cell.angle_gamma   90.00
#
_symmetry.space_group_name_H-M   'P 1'
#
loop_
_entity.id
_entity.type
_entity.pdbx_description
1 polymer ?
#
loop_
_entity_poly.entity_id
_entity_poly.type
_entity_poly.pdbx_seq_one_letter_code
_entity_poly.pdbx_strand_id
1 'polypeptide(L)'
;MTRRKTKLELVYFRAFTCMLIILTHIFTEFMRHLDTSNLAELKLIYYLQHIVIFGTPSFIILSQLLTTLNYETINVNYIWSRVKYILLPYFIVGAFYCFSESRITATSFTHQLFENLLLGRWHGYFIIVIMQFVLLSYVIFKVSP
;
A
#
# COMPACT_ATOMS: atom_id res chain seq x y z
N MET A 1 32.14 -3.60 0.41
CA MET A 1 31.07 -4.39 -0.25
C MET A 1 30.19 -3.41 -1.03
N THR A 2 30.19 -3.53 -2.36
CA THR A 2 29.96 -2.43 -3.32
C THR A 2 28.50 -1.97 -3.38
N ARG A 3 28.26 -0.65 -3.29
CA ARG A 3 26.97 0.09 -3.34
C ARG A 3 25.93 -0.41 -4.37
N ARG A 4 26.36 -1.12 -5.41
CA ARG A 4 25.52 -1.73 -6.47
C ARG A 4 24.81 -3.02 -6.02
N LYS A 5 25.44 -3.84 -5.17
CA LYS A 5 24.84 -5.09 -4.65
C LYS A 5 23.70 -4.80 -3.67
N THR A 6 23.88 -3.83 -2.78
CA THR A 6 22.84 -3.39 -1.83
C THR A 6 21.58 -2.88 -2.54
N LYS A 7 21.72 -2.19 -3.69
CA LYS A 7 20.56 -1.75 -4.48
C LYS A 7 19.76 -2.93 -5.05
N LEU A 8 20.43 -4.02 -5.43
CA LEU A 8 19.78 -5.20 -5.97
C LEU A 8 19.02 -5.98 -4.88
N GLU A 9 19.64 -6.15 -3.71
CA GLU A 9 19.01 -6.77 -2.53
C GLU A 9 17.72 -6.05 -2.13
N LEU A 10 17.74 -4.71 -2.09
CA LEU A 10 16.55 -3.91 -1.77
C LEU A 10 15.45 -4.04 -2.84
N VAL A 11 15.81 -4.19 -4.12
CA VAL A 11 14.83 -4.43 -5.20
C VAL A 11 14.19 -5.81 -5.06
N TYR A 12 14.96 -6.86 -4.77
CA TYR A 12 14.39 -8.19 -4.50
C TYR A 12 13.50 -8.17 -3.26
N PHE A 13 13.89 -7.46 -2.21
CA PHE A 13 13.09 -7.32 -1.00
C PHE A 13 11.77 -6.56 -1.26
N ARG A 14 11.76 -5.57 -2.16
CA ARG A 14 10.51 -4.94 -2.63
C ARG A 14 9.61 -5.94 -3.35
N ALA A 15 10.16 -6.73 -4.25
CA ALA A 15 9.39 -7.75 -4.96
C ALA A 15 8.78 -8.77 -3.99
N PHE A 16 9.58 -9.24 -3.03
CA PHE A 16 9.13 -10.16 -1.99
C PHE A 16 8.00 -9.58 -1.14
N THR A 17 8.15 -8.35 -0.63
CA THR A 17 7.10 -7.69 0.16
C THR A 17 5.83 -7.43 -0.65
N CYS A 18 5.93 -7.06 -1.93
CA CYS A 18 4.78 -6.97 -2.83
C CYS A 18 4.03 -8.31 -2.96
N MET A 19 4.75 -9.43 -3.09
CA MET A 19 4.13 -10.76 -3.15
C MET A 19 3.35 -11.08 -1.87
N LEU A 20 3.86 -10.71 -0.69
CA LEU A 20 3.14 -10.90 0.58
C LEU A 20 1.85 -10.06 0.65
N ILE A 21 1.87 -8.82 0.14
CA ILE A 21 0.68 -7.95 0.07
C ILE A 21 -0.38 -8.60 -0.83
N ILE A 22 0.01 -9.06 -2.02
CA ILE A 22 -0.89 -9.75 -2.95
C ILE A 22 -1.47 -11.00 -2.28
N LEU A 23 -0.63 -11.80 -1.62
CA LEU A 23 -1.06 -13.01 -0.92
C LEU A 23 -2.07 -12.71 0.20
N THR A 24 -1.87 -11.61 0.93
CA THR A 24 -2.84 -11.14 1.95
C THR A 24 -4.20 -10.86 1.34
N HIS A 25 -4.25 -10.23 0.16
CA HIS A 25 -5.50 -9.96 -0.56
C HIS A 25 -6.14 -11.23 -1.14
N ILE A 26 -5.33 -12.17 -1.64
CA ILE A 26 -5.81 -13.48 -2.08
C ILE A 26 -6.48 -14.21 -0.91
N PHE A 27 -5.87 -14.25 0.27
CA PHE A 27 -6.49 -14.87 1.44
C PHE A 27 -7.77 -14.16 1.88
N THR A 28 -7.78 -12.83 1.85
CA THR A 28 -9.00 -12.04 2.16
C THR A 28 -10.14 -12.42 1.24
N GLU A 29 -9.87 -12.48 -0.07
CA GLU A 29 -10.88 -12.76 -1.07
C GLU A 29 -11.32 -14.23 -1.05
N PHE A 30 -10.38 -15.15 -0.80
CA PHE A 30 -10.69 -16.56 -0.64
C PHE A 30 -11.60 -16.81 0.57
N MET A 31 -11.33 -16.19 1.72
CA MET A 31 -12.20 -16.27 2.89
C MET A 31 -13.61 -15.72 2.64
N ARG A 32 -13.76 -14.71 1.77
CA ARG A 32 -15.07 -14.14 1.40
C ARG A 32 -15.96 -15.13 0.63
N HIS A 33 -15.36 -16.12 -0.03
CA HIS A 33 -16.06 -17.12 -0.83
C HIS A 33 -16.23 -18.48 -0.14
N LEU A 34 -15.64 -18.66 1.03
CA LEU A 34 -15.81 -19.89 1.81
C LEU A 34 -17.13 -19.86 2.58
N ASP A 35 -17.84 -20.99 2.55
CA ASP A 35 -19.02 -21.19 3.40
C ASP A 35 -18.61 -21.21 4.88
N THR A 36 -19.32 -20.42 5.69
CA THR A 36 -19.05 -20.28 7.13
C THR A 36 -19.30 -21.56 7.94
N SER A 37 -19.83 -22.60 7.31
CA SER A 37 -20.08 -23.91 7.91
C SER A 37 -18.78 -24.65 8.28
N ASN A 38 -17.67 -24.37 7.58
CA ASN A 38 -16.39 -25.05 7.79
C ASN A 38 -15.39 -24.18 8.57
N LEU A 39 -15.71 -23.91 9.84
CA LEU A 39 -14.97 -23.04 10.77
C LEU A 39 -13.47 -23.38 10.91
N ALA A 40 -13.07 -24.64 10.71
CA ALA A 40 -11.67 -25.06 10.82
C ALA A 40 -10.81 -24.52 9.68
N GLU A 41 -11.31 -24.56 8.44
CA GLU A 41 -10.62 -24.06 7.25
C GLU A 41 -10.46 -22.54 7.31
N LEU A 42 -11.54 -21.84 7.71
CA LEU A 42 -11.52 -20.39 7.87
C LEU A 42 -10.46 -19.94 8.88
N LYS A 43 -10.35 -20.63 10.03
CA LYS A 43 -9.33 -20.35 11.06
C LYS A 43 -7.92 -20.54 10.53
N LEU A 44 -7.67 -21.61 9.78
CA LEU A 44 -6.35 -21.89 9.22
C LEU A 44 -5.91 -20.76 8.28
N ILE A 45 -6.79 -20.34 7.36
CA ILE A 45 -6.48 -19.28 6.39
C ILE A 45 -6.30 -17.93 7.09
N TYR A 46 -7.11 -17.64 8.10
CA TYR A 46 -6.97 -16.44 8.93
C TYR A 46 -5.58 -16.35 9.57
N TYR A 47 -5.08 -17.45 10.16
CA TYR A 47 -3.74 -17.48 10.74
C TYR A 47 -2.64 -17.33 9.68
N LEU A 48 -2.77 -17.99 8.53
CA LEU A 48 -1.84 -17.82 7.42
C LEU A 48 -1.80 -16.36 6.93
N GLN A 49 -2.95 -15.71 6.82
CA GLN A 49 -3.03 -14.29 6.48
C GLN A 49 -2.29 -13.42 7.50
N HIS A 50 -2.44 -13.69 8.79
CA HIS A 50 -1.78 -12.93 9.85
C HIS A 50 -0.25 -13.09 9.82
N ILE A 51 0.25 -14.22 9.35
CA ILE A 51 1.70 -14.43 9.16
C ILE A 51 2.24 -13.55 8.02
N VAL A 52 1.45 -13.25 6.99
CA VAL A 52 1.91 -12.50 5.80
C VAL A 52 1.54 -11.02 5.82
N ILE A 53 0.68 -10.57 6.75
CA ILE A 53 0.18 -9.20 6.82
C ILE A 53 1.27 -8.15 7.04
N PHE A 54 2.43 -8.55 7.58
CA PHE A 54 3.58 -7.66 7.75
C PHE A 54 4.17 -7.15 6.42
N GLY A 55 3.79 -7.76 5.28
CA GLY A 55 4.23 -7.31 3.96
C GLY A 55 3.95 -5.83 3.70
N THR A 56 2.77 -5.33 4.08
CA THR A 56 2.37 -3.94 3.89
C THR A 56 3.24 -2.96 4.69
N PRO A 57 3.39 -3.06 6.04
CA PRO A 57 4.27 -2.17 6.78
C PRO A 57 5.74 -2.30 6.34
N SER A 58 6.21 -3.50 5.98
CA SER A 58 7.57 -3.67 5.44
C SER A 58 7.77 -2.92 4.12
N PHE A 59 6.81 -2.95 3.20
CA PHE A 59 6.88 -2.21 1.94
C PHE A 59 6.89 -0.70 2.16
N ILE A 60 6.07 -0.20 3.09
CA ILE A 60 6.03 1.23 3.45
C ILE A 60 7.38 1.69 4.01
N ILE A 61 7.93 0.96 4.97
CA ILE A 61 9.24 1.28 5.59
C ILE A 61 10.35 1.25 4.53
N LEU A 62 10.34 0.24 3.66
CA LEU A 62 11.33 0.09 2.59
C LEU A 62 11.27 1.24 1.58
N SER A 63 10.07 1.71 1.25
CA SER A 63 9.87 2.90 0.41
C SER A 63 10.52 4.13 1.02
N GLN A 64 10.38 4.31 2.34
CA GLN A 64 10.98 5.42 3.06
C GLN A 64 12.49 5.30 3.22
N LEU A 65 12.98 4.11 3.55
CA LEU A 65 14.42 3.82 3.66
C LEU A 65 15.14 4.11 2.34
N LEU A 66 14.55 3.72 1.21
CA LEU A 66 15.11 4.04 -0.11
C LEU A 66 15.10 5.55 -0.41
N THR A 67 14.15 6.29 0.16
CA THR A 67 14.10 7.74 0.04
C THR A 67 15.26 8.36 0.81
N THR A 68 15.45 8.01 2.08
CA THR A 68 16.52 8.56 2.93
C THR A 68 17.92 8.12 2.50
N LEU A 69 18.08 6.93 1.89
CA LEU A 69 19.37 6.45 1.38
C LEU A 69 19.80 7.09 0.04
N ASN A 70 18.86 7.56 -0.79
CA ASN A 70 19.19 8.11 -2.11
C ASN A 70 19.16 9.64 -2.16
N TYR A 71 18.53 10.31 -1.20
CA TYR A 71 18.38 11.75 -1.20
C TYR A 71 18.93 12.34 0.11
N GLU A 72 19.95 13.18 0.01
CA GLU A 72 20.49 13.94 1.14
C GLU A 72 19.56 15.09 1.56
N THR A 73 18.79 15.64 0.62
CA THR A 73 17.74 16.63 0.88
C THR A 73 16.48 16.31 0.06
N ILE A 74 15.31 16.49 0.67
CA ILE A 74 14.01 16.28 0.01
C ILE A 74 13.50 17.63 -0.50
N ASN A 75 13.60 17.86 -1.81
CA ASN A 75 13.06 19.06 -2.45
C ASN A 75 11.55 18.88 -2.79
N VAL A 76 10.82 19.96 -2.96
CA VAL A 76 9.40 19.97 -3.35
C VAL A 76 9.16 19.21 -4.66
N ASN A 77 10.10 19.29 -5.60
CA ASN A 77 10.07 18.53 -6.85
C ASN A 77 10.04 17.01 -6.63
N TYR A 78 10.67 16.52 -5.55
CA TYR A 78 10.60 15.10 -5.17
C TYR A 78 9.16 14.71 -4.81
N ILE A 79 8.50 15.49 -3.95
CA ILE A 79 7.11 15.23 -3.54
C ILE A 79 6.20 15.27 -4.77
N TRP A 80 6.38 16.25 -5.64
CA TRP A 80 5.58 16.37 -6.87
C TRP A 80 5.74 15.16 -7.80
N SER A 81 6.95 14.61 -7.91
CA SER A 81 7.18 13.38 -8.67
C SER A 81 6.39 12.20 -8.09
N ARG A 82 6.33 12.06 -6.76
CA ARG A 82 5.58 10.98 -6.10
C ARG A 82 4.07 11.16 -6.25
N VAL A 83 3.56 12.39 -6.19
CA VAL A 83 2.16 12.70 -6.50
C VAL A 83 1.83 12.26 -7.94
N LYS A 84 2.67 12.64 -8.91
CA LYS A 84 2.41 12.32 -10.32
C LYS A 84 2.52 10.83 -10.65
N TYR A 85 3.50 10.12 -10.08
CA TYR A 85 3.80 8.73 -10.47
C TYR A 85 3.23 7.67 -9.53
N ILE A 86 2.81 8.03 -8.31
CA ILE A 86 2.25 7.08 -7.33
C ILE A 86 0.80 7.44 -7.03
N LEU A 87 0.53 8.70 -6.67
CA LEU A 87 -0.79 9.12 -6.22
C LEU A 87 -1.80 9.20 -7.38
N LEU A 88 -1.39 9.70 -8.56
CA LEU A 88 -2.29 9.78 -9.72
C LEU A 88 -2.76 8.39 -10.20
N PRO A 89 -1.89 7.37 -10.43
CA PRO A 89 -2.36 6.02 -10.74
C PRO A 89 -3.28 5.44 -9.68
N TYR A 90 -3.02 5.72 -8.40
CA TYR A 90 -3.88 5.32 -7.29
C TYR A 90 -5.29 5.91 -7.41
N PHE A 91 -5.42 7.20 -7.69
CA PHE A 91 -6.71 7.85 -7.88
C PHE A 91 -7.47 7.28 -9.09
N ILE A 92 -6.77 6.99 -10.20
CA ILE A 92 -7.39 6.42 -11.40
C ILE A 92 -7.95 5.02 -11.09
N VAL A 93 -7.11 4.11 -10.59
CA VAL A 93 -7.54 2.73 -10.28
C VAL A 93 -8.59 2.71 -9.18
N GLY A 94 -8.43 3.56 -8.16
CA GLY A 94 -9.38 3.68 -7.07
C GLY A 94 -10.73 4.25 -7.51
N ALA A 95 -10.77 5.16 -8.49
CA ALA A 95 -12.03 5.63 -9.09
C ALA A 95 -12.75 4.50 -9.83
N PHE A 96 -12.02 3.66 -10.59
CA PHE A 96 -12.58 2.45 -11.20
C PHE A 96 -13.14 1.48 -10.16
N TYR A 97 -12.41 1.26 -9.05
CA TYR A 97 -12.88 0.43 -7.95
C TYR A 97 -14.17 0.99 -7.32
N CYS A 98 -14.21 2.28 -7.00
CA CYS A 98 -15.39 2.93 -6.44
C CYS A 98 -16.60 2.87 -7.39
N PHE A 99 -16.36 2.97 -8.70
CA PHE A 99 -17.40 2.81 -9.70
C PHE A 99 -17.97 1.39 -9.67
N SER A 100 -17.11 0.36 -9.67
CA SER A 100 -17.53 -1.05 -9.56
C SER A 100 -18.32 -1.31 -8.28
N GLU A 101 -17.81 -0.90 -7.13
CA GLU A 101 -18.47 -1.10 -5.83
C GLU A 101 -19.81 -0.36 -5.74
N SER A 102 -19.91 0.85 -6.28
CA SER A 102 -21.18 1.59 -6.30
C SER A 102 -22.30 0.84 -7.04
N ARG A 103 -21.94 0.04 -8.06
CA ARG A 103 -22.89 -0.77 -8.82
C ARG A 103 -23.27 -2.05 -8.08
N ILE A 104 -22.33 -2.65 -7.33
CA ILE A 104 -22.56 -3.89 -6.57
C ILE A 104 -23.38 -3.61 -5.31
N THR A 105 -23.03 -2.58 -4.53
CA THR A 105 -23.66 -2.28 -3.24
C THR A 105 -24.88 -1.34 -3.37
N ALA A 106 -25.20 -0.86 -4.58
CA ALA A 106 -26.26 0.13 -4.84
C ALA A 106 -26.13 1.44 -4.01
N THR A 107 -24.92 1.75 -3.55
CA THR A 107 -24.58 2.97 -2.81
C THR A 107 -24.15 4.08 -3.75
N SER A 108 -24.33 5.34 -3.37
CA SER A 108 -23.85 6.48 -4.15
C SER A 108 -22.35 6.38 -4.45
N PHE A 109 -21.97 6.69 -5.69
CA PHE A 109 -20.56 6.77 -6.11
C PHE A 109 -19.77 7.75 -5.25
N THR A 110 -20.34 8.89 -4.88
CA THR A 110 -19.68 9.90 -4.03
C THR A 110 -19.36 9.34 -2.64
N HIS A 111 -20.25 8.51 -2.09
CA HIS A 111 -20.02 7.84 -0.81
C HIS A 111 -18.85 6.86 -0.94
N GLN A 112 -18.86 6.01 -1.97
CA GLN A 112 -17.79 5.04 -2.20
C GLN A 112 -16.44 5.71 -2.48
N LEU A 113 -16.43 6.83 -3.20
CA LEU A 113 -15.24 7.64 -3.43
C LEU A 113 -14.68 8.18 -2.12
N PHE A 114 -15.52 8.77 -1.27
CA PHE A 114 -15.05 9.29 0.01
C PHE A 114 -14.50 8.18 0.93
N GLU A 115 -15.23 7.08 1.06
CA GLU A 115 -14.87 5.99 1.96
C GLU A 115 -13.67 5.17 1.48
N ASN A 116 -13.66 4.74 0.22
CA ASN A 116 -12.59 3.89 -0.26
C ASN A 116 -11.37 4.71 -0.68
N LEU A 117 -11.57 5.79 -1.42
CA LEU A 117 -10.47 6.52 -2.04
C LEU A 117 -9.81 7.55 -1.12
N LEU A 118 -10.57 8.21 -0.25
CA LEU A 118 -10.02 9.21 0.67
C LEU A 118 -9.76 8.63 2.06
N LEU A 119 -10.72 7.92 2.66
CA LEU A 119 -10.53 7.27 3.97
C LEU A 119 -9.69 5.98 3.88
N GLY A 120 -9.44 5.46 2.66
CA GLY A 120 -8.58 4.30 2.47
C GLY A 120 -9.24 2.99 2.90
N ARG A 121 -10.56 2.86 2.79
CA ARG A 121 -11.28 1.61 3.15
C ARG A 121 -11.17 0.50 2.08
N TRP A 122 -10.13 0.54 1.25
CA TRP A 122 -9.86 -0.45 0.20
C TRP A 122 -8.41 -0.92 0.21
N HIS A 123 -8.12 -1.96 -0.58
CA HIS A 123 -6.82 -2.61 -0.64
C HIS A 123 -5.63 -1.66 -0.91
N GLY A 124 -5.84 -0.59 -1.68
CA GLY A 124 -4.79 0.36 -2.04
C GLY A 124 -4.41 1.38 -0.95
N TYR A 125 -5.02 1.34 0.24
CA TYR A 125 -4.84 2.36 1.28
C TYR A 125 -3.38 2.66 1.65
N PHE A 126 -2.50 1.66 1.55
CA PHE A 126 -1.08 1.80 1.88
C PHE A 126 -0.38 2.87 1.03
N ILE A 127 -0.90 3.20 -0.16
CA ILE A 127 -0.36 4.28 -0.99
C ILE A 127 -0.58 5.65 -0.34
N ILE A 128 -1.75 5.89 0.27
CA ILE A 128 -2.00 7.11 1.06
C ILE A 128 -1.01 7.18 2.21
N VAL A 129 -0.78 6.05 2.89
CA VAL A 129 0.17 5.97 4.00
C VAL A 129 1.59 6.30 3.53
N ILE A 130 2.03 5.79 2.38
CA ILE A 130 3.32 6.16 1.77
C ILE A 130 3.39 7.67 1.53
N MET A 131 2.33 8.28 1.00
CA MET A 131 2.29 9.73 0.77
C MET A 131 2.36 10.53 2.08
N GLN A 132 1.70 10.06 3.14
CA GLN A 132 1.81 10.67 4.48
C GLN A 132 3.25 10.62 5.00
N PHE A 133 3.95 9.49 4.83
CA PHE A 133 5.36 9.36 5.19
C PHE A 133 6.28 10.25 4.34
N VAL A 134 6.01 10.41 3.04
CA VAL A 134 6.77 11.34 2.18
C VAL A 134 6.64 12.78 2.68
N LEU A 135 5.42 13.21 3.03
CA LEU A 135 5.18 14.53 3.61
C LEU A 135 5.85 14.68 4.97
N LEU A 136 5.75 13.66 5.83
CA LEU A 136 6.40 13.66 7.14
C LEU A 136 7.92 13.79 7.01
N SER A 137 8.55 13.06 6.09
CA SER A 137 9.98 13.18 5.85
C SER A 137 10.36 14.58 5.38
N TYR A 138 9.59 15.19 4.48
CA TYR A 138 9.83 16.57 4.07
C TYR A 138 9.78 17.54 5.26
N VAL A 139 8.81 17.38 6.16
CA VAL A 139 8.73 18.19 7.40
C VAL A 139 9.94 17.97 8.29
N ILE A 140 10.36 16.72 8.50
CA ILE A 140 11.53 16.38 9.33
C ILE A 140 12.81 17.02 8.77
N PHE A 141 13.07 16.89 7.47
CA PHE A 141 14.24 17.50 6.83
C PHE A 141 14.23 19.03 6.84
N LYS A 142 13.05 19.64 6.95
CA LYS A 142 12.93 21.11 7.07
C LYS A 142 13.14 21.60 8.51
N VAL A 143 12.75 20.80 9.51
CA VAL A 143 12.83 21.16 10.94
C VAL A 143 14.17 20.79 11.57
N SER A 144 14.79 19.70 11.12
CA SER A 144 16.12 19.27 11.56
C SER A 144 17.15 19.68 10.49
N PRO A 145 17.75 20.87 10.59
CA PRO A 145 18.81 21.32 9.68
C PRO A 145 20.06 20.44 9.76
#